data_AF-A0A942HEM9-F1
#
_entry.id   AF-A0A942HEM9-F1
#
_cell.length_a   1.000
_cell.length_b   1.000
_cell.length_c   1.000
_cell.angle_alpha   90.00
_cell.angle_beta   90.00
_cell.angle_gamma   90.00
#
_symmetry.space_group_name_H-M   'P 1'
#
loop_
_entity.id
_entity.type
_entity.pdbx_description
1 polymer ?
#
loop_
_entity_poly.entity_id
_entity_poly.type
_entity_poly.pdbx_seq_one_letter_code
_entity_poly.pdbx_strand_id
1 'polypeptide(L)'
;MKTPDLGLNADVAAYLRQQQRATSARSECGRRPIRSSAGLALSLAVALAWATPLSAAERFALVVTGASGGAEYAERYDEWRNSFVQLLQGPLGYPEDHVLVLAEEEFAGAQKATRENVRAAITQLRARAGKDDVVLIVLVGHGTGSDGDAAKFNLVGPDLSAREWADLLKPIPSRLVFIDAASGSFPFIEALSGRNHIVITANDSAAQTFETVLPQFVLGAYRDAAADLDKNGRTSVWEAFAYMSAKVKDWFEQRAQLATEHPMLDDDGDGVGRLIDDQGPDGVLARTTYLRADAPIEDSGNPVRTTMLRRRAELEQQLEELRARKETMPPDAYEDALETIVLEIARIDRALKSRS
;
A
#
# COMPACT_ATOMS: atom_id res chain seq x y z
N MET A 1 77.01 -32.82 -7.17
CA MET A 1 76.56 -33.19 -5.80
C MET A 1 75.07 -32.92 -5.74
N LYS A 2 74.31 -33.92 -5.29
CA LYS A 2 72.85 -34.13 -5.27
C LYS A 2 71.88 -32.93 -5.22
N THR A 3 70.77 -33.13 -5.94
CA THR A 3 69.43 -32.51 -5.93
C THR A 3 68.71 -32.58 -4.57
N PRO A 4 67.63 -31.79 -4.41
CA PRO A 4 66.40 -32.26 -3.79
C PRO A 4 65.25 -32.34 -4.79
N ASP A 5 64.56 -33.48 -4.66
CA ASP A 5 63.29 -33.90 -5.25
C ASP A 5 62.13 -33.36 -4.40
N LEU A 6 60.98 -33.08 -5.01
CA LEU A 6 59.63 -33.21 -4.42
C LEU A 6 58.56 -32.96 -5.49
N GLY A 7 58.23 -34.03 -6.22
CA GLY A 7 56.88 -34.62 -6.23
C GLY A 7 55.71 -33.80 -6.78
N LEU A 8 55.47 -33.95 -8.09
CA LEU A 8 54.17 -33.73 -8.74
C LEU A 8 53.11 -34.71 -8.21
N ASN A 9 51.94 -34.18 -7.86
CA ASN A 9 50.78 -34.94 -7.40
C ASN A 9 50.20 -35.87 -8.48
N ALA A 10 50.07 -37.14 -8.12
CA ALA A 10 49.66 -38.26 -8.95
C ALA A 10 48.13 -38.48 -9.04
N ASP A 11 47.30 -37.51 -8.64
CA ASP A 11 45.85 -37.72 -8.51
C ASP A 11 45.01 -37.39 -9.74
N VAL A 12 45.58 -36.78 -10.79
CA VAL A 12 44.85 -36.50 -12.03
C VAL A 12 44.81 -37.72 -12.97
N ALA A 13 45.75 -38.66 -12.82
CA ALA A 13 45.85 -39.86 -13.65
C ALA A 13 45.03 -41.07 -13.14
N ALA A 14 44.39 -40.94 -11.98
CA ALA A 14 43.52 -41.99 -11.41
C ALA A 14 42.05 -41.83 -11.85
N TYR A 15 41.57 -40.60 -12.02
CA TYR A 15 40.17 -40.33 -12.39
C TYR A 15 39.87 -40.68 -13.86
N LEU A 16 40.81 -40.47 -14.77
CA LEU A 16 40.63 -40.73 -16.21
C LEU A 16 40.73 -42.22 -16.60
N ARG A 17 41.14 -43.11 -15.68
CA ARG A 17 41.20 -44.57 -15.93
C ARG A 17 39.92 -45.31 -15.57
N GLN A 18 38.95 -44.65 -14.93
CA GLN A 18 37.69 -45.27 -14.51
C GLN A 18 36.57 -45.19 -15.57
N GLN A 19 36.72 -44.39 -16.64
CA GLN A 19 35.69 -44.25 -17.69
C GLN A 19 35.89 -45.10 -18.95
N GLN A 20 36.99 -45.86 -19.09
CA GLN A 20 37.28 -46.64 -20.31
C GLN A 20 37.20 -48.17 -20.16
N ARG A 21 36.66 -48.70 -19.05
CA ARG A 21 36.54 -50.15 -18.81
C ARG A 21 35.11 -50.61 -18.52
N ALA A 22 34.17 -50.20 -19.37
CA ALA A 22 32.84 -50.80 -19.40
C ALA A 22 32.41 -51.12 -20.84
N THR A 23 33.27 -51.85 -21.56
CA THR A 23 32.89 -52.55 -22.78
C THR A 23 33.53 -53.94 -22.78
N SER A 24 32.68 -54.95 -22.98
CA SER A 24 32.96 -56.34 -23.38
C SER A 24 33.38 -57.36 -22.31
N ALA A 25 32.47 -58.29 -22.01
CA ALA A 25 32.79 -59.72 -21.91
C ALA A 25 31.51 -60.56 -22.13
N ARG A 26 31.59 -61.52 -23.07
CA ARG A 26 30.59 -62.53 -23.45
C ARG A 26 30.64 -63.76 -22.54
N SER A 27 29.53 -64.49 -22.41
CA SER A 27 29.46 -65.95 -22.67
C SER A 27 28.01 -66.48 -22.65
N GLU A 28 27.79 -67.55 -23.42
CA GLU A 28 26.53 -68.08 -23.95
C GLU A 28 25.74 -69.03 -23.03
N CYS A 29 24.43 -69.24 -23.29
CA CYS A 29 23.81 -70.55 -23.64
C CYS A 29 22.27 -70.54 -23.52
N GLY A 30 21.55 -70.96 -24.58
CA GLY A 30 20.36 -71.84 -24.45
C GLY A 30 18.92 -71.30 -24.62
N ARG A 31 18.33 -71.60 -25.80
CA ARG A 31 16.90 -71.93 -26.12
C ARG A 31 15.82 -70.81 -26.27
N ARG A 32 15.26 -70.80 -27.50
CA ARG A 32 14.07 -70.17 -28.15
C ARG A 32 12.72 -70.17 -27.36
N PRO A 33 11.58 -69.61 -27.89
CA PRO A 33 11.31 -68.35 -28.64
C PRO A 33 10.01 -67.59 -28.17
N ILE A 34 9.61 -66.55 -28.94
CA ILE A 34 8.26 -65.92 -29.13
C ILE A 34 7.77 -64.87 -28.09
N ARG A 35 7.69 -63.59 -28.49
CA ARG A 35 6.42 -62.83 -28.73
C ARG A 35 6.62 -61.31 -28.86
N SER A 36 6.22 -60.82 -30.04
CA SER A 36 5.49 -59.57 -30.33
C SER A 36 5.96 -58.22 -29.79
N SER A 37 6.35 -57.38 -30.76
CA SER A 37 6.41 -55.93 -30.78
C SER A 37 5.07 -55.22 -30.43
N ALA A 38 5.14 -54.25 -29.52
CA ALA A 38 4.28 -53.06 -29.43
C ALA A 38 5.05 -52.06 -28.54
N GLY A 39 5.51 -50.91 -29.02
CA GLY A 39 4.67 -49.76 -29.38
C GLY A 39 4.89 -48.69 -28.30
N LEU A 40 5.93 -47.87 -28.47
CA LEU A 40 6.32 -46.81 -27.55
C LEU A 40 5.27 -45.68 -27.62
N ALA A 41 4.39 -45.58 -26.62
CA ALA A 41 3.48 -44.45 -26.47
C ALA A 41 4.22 -43.28 -25.81
N LEU A 42 4.46 -42.22 -26.59
CA LEU A 42 5.07 -40.98 -26.16
C LEU A 42 4.02 -40.13 -25.42
N SER A 43 4.12 -40.04 -24.10
CA SER A 43 3.26 -39.22 -23.25
C SER A 43 3.56 -37.74 -23.47
N LEU A 44 2.72 -37.05 -24.25
CA LEU A 44 2.75 -35.59 -24.38
C LEU A 44 2.10 -34.98 -23.13
N ALA A 45 2.91 -34.67 -22.12
CA ALA A 45 2.45 -33.90 -20.96
C ALA A 45 2.27 -32.44 -21.38
N VAL A 46 1.02 -32.04 -21.64
CA VAL A 46 0.63 -30.65 -21.80
C VAL A 46 0.73 -29.98 -20.43
N ALA A 47 1.76 -29.17 -20.24
CA ALA A 47 1.83 -28.24 -19.12
C ALA A 47 0.82 -27.11 -19.37
N LEU A 48 -0.41 -27.28 -18.85
CA LEU A 48 -1.33 -26.17 -18.66
C LEU A 48 -0.69 -25.26 -17.61
N ALA A 49 0.01 -24.22 -18.07
CA ALA A 49 0.33 -23.07 -17.23
C ALA A 49 -1.01 -22.51 -16.74
N TRP A 50 -1.29 -22.66 -15.45
CA TRP A 50 -2.39 -21.96 -14.82
C TRP A 50 -2.05 -20.47 -14.91
N ALA A 51 -2.68 -19.77 -15.85
CA ALA A 51 -2.74 -18.32 -15.80
C ALA A 51 -3.52 -18.00 -14.52
N THR A 52 -2.81 -17.71 -13.43
CA THR A 52 -3.44 -17.04 -12.30
C THR A 52 -4.01 -15.74 -12.85
N PRO A 53 -5.33 -15.50 -12.77
CA PRO A 53 -5.85 -14.21 -13.14
C PRO A 53 -5.09 -13.17 -12.31
N LEU A 54 -4.50 -12.18 -12.98
CA LEU A 54 -4.05 -10.97 -12.31
C LEU A 54 -5.33 -10.34 -11.75
N SER A 55 -5.69 -10.64 -10.51
CA SER A 55 -6.77 -9.93 -9.85
C SER A 55 -6.36 -8.47 -9.76
N ALA A 56 -7.25 -7.56 -10.14
CA ALA A 56 -7.02 -6.15 -9.87
C ALA A 56 -6.82 -5.98 -8.35
N ALA A 57 -5.85 -5.16 -7.97
CA ALA A 57 -5.60 -4.84 -6.57
C ALA A 57 -6.90 -4.33 -5.92
N GLU A 58 -7.36 -5.03 -4.90
CA GLU A 58 -8.58 -4.70 -4.18
C GLU A 58 -8.34 -3.54 -3.21
N ARG A 59 -9.45 -2.99 -2.71
CA ARG A 59 -9.45 -1.92 -1.73
C ARG A 59 -10.32 -2.33 -0.56
N PHE A 60 -9.78 -2.23 0.64
CA PHE A 60 -10.48 -2.51 1.89
C PHE A 60 -10.42 -1.30 2.81
N ALA A 61 -11.44 -1.10 3.63
CA ALA A 61 -11.49 -0.01 4.58
C ALA A 61 -11.98 -0.46 5.96
N LEU A 62 -11.41 0.12 7.00
CA LEU A 62 -11.94 0.09 8.36
C LEU A 62 -12.14 1.54 8.83
N VAL A 63 -13.39 1.92 9.06
CA VAL A 63 -13.75 3.21 9.64
C VAL A 63 -14.10 3.00 11.12
N VAL A 64 -13.38 3.64 12.02
CA VAL A 64 -13.58 3.52 13.47
C VAL A 64 -13.95 4.88 14.05
N THR A 65 -15.17 5.01 14.55
CA THR A 65 -15.56 6.09 15.46
C THR A 65 -15.50 5.60 16.91
N GLY A 66 -14.60 6.20 17.69
CA GLY A 66 -14.35 5.86 19.09
C GLY A 66 -15.43 6.38 20.05
N ALA A 67 -15.14 6.34 21.35
CA ALA A 67 -16.04 6.91 22.36
C ALA A 67 -16.07 8.44 22.25
N SER A 68 -17.26 9.04 22.10
CA SER A 68 -17.44 10.47 21.84
C SER A 68 -17.26 11.39 23.05
N GLY A 69 -17.43 10.88 24.27
CA GLY A 69 -17.34 11.69 25.48
C GLY A 69 -18.47 12.72 25.68
N GLY A 70 -19.43 12.81 24.75
CA GLY A 70 -20.58 13.73 24.85
C GLY A 70 -21.45 13.76 23.59
N ALA A 71 -22.72 14.16 23.74
CA ALA A 71 -23.72 14.08 22.68
C ALA A 71 -23.38 14.92 21.43
N GLU A 72 -22.76 16.10 21.59
CA GLU A 72 -22.35 16.95 20.47
C GLU A 72 -21.27 16.29 19.60
N TYR A 73 -20.31 15.62 20.23
CA TYR A 73 -19.29 14.84 19.52
C TYR A 73 -19.88 13.60 18.86
N ALA A 74 -20.82 12.92 19.54
CA ALA A 74 -21.48 11.74 19.00
C ALA A 74 -22.19 12.03 17.67
N GLU A 75 -22.99 13.11 17.62
CA GLU A 75 -23.70 13.53 16.41
C GLU A 75 -22.72 13.81 15.26
N ARG A 76 -21.64 14.54 15.53
CA ARG A 76 -20.63 14.86 14.52
C ARG A 76 -19.87 13.63 14.03
N TYR A 77 -19.50 12.72 14.92
CA TYR A 77 -18.80 11.48 14.56
C TYR A 77 -19.71 10.57 13.73
N ASP A 78 -21.00 10.53 14.03
CA ASP A 78 -22.00 9.84 13.22
C ASP A 78 -22.09 10.41 11.81
N GLU A 79 -22.16 11.74 11.67
CA GLU A 79 -22.16 12.42 10.38
C GLU A 79 -20.91 12.10 9.54
N TRP A 80 -19.73 12.18 10.16
CA TRP A 80 -18.46 11.88 9.49
C TRP A 80 -18.37 10.41 9.09
N ARG A 81 -18.70 9.47 9.99
CA ARG A 81 -18.71 8.04 9.69
C ARG A 81 -19.63 7.72 8.51
N ASN A 82 -20.85 8.23 8.53
CA ASN A 82 -21.81 8.02 7.45
C ASN A 82 -21.29 8.60 6.13
N SER A 83 -20.64 9.78 6.19
CA SER A 83 -19.99 10.38 5.02
C SER A 83 -18.83 9.56 4.48
N PHE A 84 -18.03 8.93 5.35
CA PHE A 84 -16.95 8.02 4.94
C PHE A 84 -17.50 6.79 4.25
N VAL A 85 -18.52 6.14 4.81
CA VAL A 85 -19.16 4.97 4.19
C VAL A 85 -19.70 5.33 2.80
N GLN A 86 -20.41 6.46 2.67
CA GLN A 86 -20.91 6.95 1.38
C GLN A 86 -19.79 7.27 0.39
N LEU A 87 -18.68 7.86 0.86
CA LEU A 87 -17.51 8.15 0.03
C LEU A 87 -16.87 6.86 -0.49
N LEU A 88 -16.66 5.89 0.40
CA LEU A 88 -16.00 4.63 0.10
C LEU A 88 -16.83 3.79 -0.87
N GLN A 89 -18.11 3.58 -0.57
CA GLN A 89 -19.00 2.73 -1.38
C GLN A 89 -19.51 3.42 -2.65
N GLY A 90 -19.51 4.77 -2.68
CA GLY A 90 -19.93 5.56 -3.82
C GLY A 90 -18.75 5.98 -4.71
N PRO A 91 -18.25 7.23 -4.60
CA PRO A 91 -17.18 7.75 -5.46
C PRO A 91 -15.92 6.88 -5.56
N LEU A 92 -15.52 6.21 -4.47
CA LEU A 92 -14.31 5.37 -4.46
C LEU A 92 -14.59 3.91 -4.86
N GLY A 93 -15.86 3.49 -4.94
CA GLY A 93 -16.28 2.22 -5.52
C GLY A 93 -15.93 0.96 -4.71
N TYR A 94 -15.77 1.07 -3.39
CA TYR A 94 -15.51 -0.08 -2.52
C TYR A 94 -16.78 -0.96 -2.45
N PRO A 95 -16.66 -2.28 -2.64
CA PRO A 95 -17.76 -3.20 -2.35
C PRO A 95 -18.24 -3.06 -0.90
N GLU A 96 -19.53 -3.30 -0.64
CA GLU A 96 -20.10 -3.16 0.70
C GLU A 96 -19.36 -4.03 1.73
N ASP A 97 -19.04 -5.26 1.34
CA ASP A 97 -18.34 -6.22 2.20
C ASP A 97 -16.83 -5.91 2.35
N HIS A 98 -16.30 -4.90 1.67
CA HIS A 98 -14.92 -4.42 1.82
C HIS A 98 -14.79 -3.26 2.82
N VAL A 99 -15.92 -2.73 3.30
CA VAL A 99 -15.96 -1.61 4.24
C VAL A 99 -16.45 -2.13 5.59
N LEU A 100 -15.53 -2.23 6.56
CA LEU A 100 -15.84 -2.56 7.94
C LEU A 100 -16.04 -1.26 8.73
N VAL A 101 -17.09 -1.21 9.55
CA VAL A 101 -17.45 -0.02 10.30
C VAL A 101 -17.58 -0.34 11.78
N LEU A 102 -16.88 0.42 12.61
CA LEU A 102 -16.95 0.36 14.06
C LEU A 102 -17.43 1.70 14.61
N ALA A 103 -18.44 1.68 15.48
CA ALA A 103 -19.09 2.87 16.01
C ALA A 103 -19.32 2.83 17.53
N GLU A 104 -19.62 3.96 18.15
CA GLU A 104 -19.86 4.01 19.60
C GLU A 104 -21.03 3.11 20.03
N GLU A 105 -22.10 3.07 19.22
CA GLU A 105 -23.22 2.14 19.36
C GLU A 105 -23.27 1.16 18.19
N GLU A 106 -23.81 -0.04 18.46
CA GLU A 106 -24.00 -1.07 17.43
C GLU A 106 -25.32 -0.87 16.68
N PHE A 107 -25.30 -1.00 15.36
CA PHE A 107 -26.48 -0.91 14.50
C PHE A 107 -26.29 -1.71 13.20
N ALA A 108 -27.33 -1.77 12.37
CA ALA A 108 -27.24 -2.46 11.08
C ALA A 108 -26.15 -1.84 10.19
N GLY A 109 -25.05 -2.58 9.98
CA GLY A 109 -23.91 -2.15 9.18
C GLY A 109 -22.70 -1.64 9.98
N ALA A 110 -22.77 -1.58 11.32
CA ALA A 110 -21.63 -1.24 12.16
C ALA A 110 -21.62 -2.02 13.47
N GLN A 111 -20.45 -2.53 13.86
CA GLN A 111 -20.27 -3.13 15.19
C GLN A 111 -19.80 -2.08 16.20
N LYS A 112 -19.92 -2.38 17.49
CA LYS A 112 -19.41 -1.49 18.53
C LYS A 112 -17.88 -1.34 18.46
N ALA A 113 -17.35 -0.14 18.61
CA ALA A 113 -15.91 0.17 18.57
C ALA A 113 -15.20 -0.22 19.87
N THR A 114 -15.21 -1.52 20.19
CA THR A 114 -14.47 -2.09 21.31
C THR A 114 -13.10 -2.61 20.86
N ARG A 115 -12.18 -2.79 21.80
CA ARG A 115 -10.88 -3.43 21.55
C ARG A 115 -11.03 -4.78 20.83
N GLU A 116 -12.00 -5.59 21.25
CA GLU A 116 -12.23 -6.93 20.71
C GLU A 116 -12.69 -6.85 19.24
N ASN A 117 -13.59 -5.93 18.93
CA ASN A 117 -14.11 -5.76 17.57
C ASN A 117 -13.07 -5.15 16.63
N VAL A 118 -12.21 -4.24 17.11
CA VAL A 118 -11.04 -3.76 16.34
C VAL A 118 -10.12 -4.93 15.98
N ARG A 119 -9.77 -5.78 16.96
CA ARG A 119 -8.93 -6.96 16.72
C ARG A 119 -9.57 -7.94 15.73
N ALA A 120 -10.88 -8.15 15.82
CA ALA A 120 -11.63 -9.01 14.90
C ALA A 120 -11.64 -8.43 13.48
N ALA A 121 -11.93 -7.14 13.32
CA ALA A 121 -11.92 -6.46 12.03
C ALA A 121 -10.54 -6.51 11.35
N ILE A 122 -9.48 -6.19 12.09
CA ILE A 122 -8.09 -6.30 11.57
C ILE A 122 -7.74 -7.74 11.20
N THR A 123 -8.18 -8.72 11.98
CA THR A 123 -7.98 -10.14 11.65
C THR A 123 -8.69 -10.53 10.35
N GLN A 124 -9.92 -10.04 10.14
CA GLN A 124 -10.67 -10.25 8.91
C GLN A 124 -9.97 -9.59 7.71
N LEU A 125 -9.50 -8.35 7.85
CA LEU A 125 -8.74 -7.65 6.82
C LEU A 125 -7.47 -8.41 6.45
N ARG A 126 -6.68 -8.84 7.45
CA ARG A 126 -5.46 -9.63 7.23
C ARG A 126 -5.73 -10.94 6.49
N ALA A 127 -6.88 -11.56 6.71
CA ALA A 127 -7.24 -12.82 6.05
C ALA A 127 -7.67 -12.64 4.58
N ARG A 128 -8.06 -11.42 4.17
CA ARG A 128 -8.61 -11.12 2.85
C ARG A 128 -7.67 -10.32 1.97
N ALA A 129 -6.98 -9.34 2.53
CA ALA A 129 -6.14 -8.41 1.79
C ALA A 129 -4.78 -9.04 1.46
N GLY A 130 -4.50 -9.15 0.17
CA GLY A 130 -3.24 -9.59 -0.39
C GLY A 130 -2.20 -8.47 -0.48
N LYS A 131 -0.98 -8.83 -0.85
CA LYS A 131 0.19 -7.92 -0.92
C LYS A 131 0.01 -6.72 -1.86
N ASP A 132 -0.82 -6.87 -2.90
CA ASP A 132 -1.00 -5.86 -3.95
C ASP A 132 -2.20 -4.93 -3.65
N ASP A 133 -2.99 -5.24 -2.61
CA ASP A 133 -4.18 -4.50 -2.21
C ASP A 133 -3.84 -3.27 -1.37
N VAL A 134 -4.82 -2.38 -1.17
CA VAL A 134 -4.73 -1.26 -0.22
C VAL A 134 -5.73 -1.45 0.90
N VAL A 135 -5.26 -1.35 2.14
CA VAL A 135 -6.09 -1.29 3.35
C VAL A 135 -6.06 0.13 3.89
N LEU A 136 -7.21 0.80 3.88
CA LEU A 136 -7.43 2.08 4.53
C LEU A 136 -7.94 1.86 5.95
N ILE A 137 -7.36 2.53 6.93
CA ILE A 137 -7.92 2.62 8.28
C ILE A 137 -8.07 4.09 8.62
N VAL A 138 -9.28 4.51 9.00
CA VAL A 138 -9.55 5.87 9.44
C VAL A 138 -10.07 5.84 10.87
N LEU A 139 -9.39 6.55 11.77
CA LEU A 139 -9.82 6.73 13.15
C LEU A 139 -10.41 8.13 13.31
N VAL A 140 -11.60 8.19 13.89
CA VAL A 140 -12.32 9.43 14.20
C VAL A 140 -12.70 9.37 15.67
N GLY A 141 -12.27 10.34 16.46
CA GLY A 141 -12.64 10.39 17.85
C GLY A 141 -11.63 11.10 18.73
N HIS A 142 -11.57 10.65 19.97
CA HIS A 142 -10.59 11.14 20.92
C HIS A 142 -9.42 10.17 21.06
N GLY A 143 -8.28 10.74 21.41
CA GLY A 143 -7.13 9.99 21.87
C GLY A 143 -6.54 10.62 23.12
N THR A 144 -5.73 9.82 23.80
CA THR A 144 -4.96 10.28 24.94
C THR A 144 -3.52 10.46 24.48
N GLY A 145 -3.09 11.71 24.36
CA GLY A 145 -1.71 12.06 24.07
C GLY A 145 -0.79 11.66 25.23
N SER A 146 0.24 10.88 24.92
CA SER A 146 1.37 10.59 25.79
C SER A 146 2.57 10.26 24.90
N ASP A 147 3.79 10.50 25.38
CA ASP A 147 4.98 10.30 24.55
C ASP A 147 5.13 8.84 24.09
N GLY A 148 5.38 8.66 22.80
CA GLY A 148 5.66 7.38 22.14
C GLY A 148 4.53 6.35 22.22
N ASP A 149 4.93 5.09 22.37
CA ASP A 149 4.09 3.88 22.32
C ASP A 149 2.85 3.85 23.24
N ALA A 150 2.79 4.72 24.26
CA ALA A 150 1.72 4.74 25.25
C ALA A 150 0.47 5.51 24.82
N ALA A 151 0.56 6.33 23.76
CA ALA A 151 -0.58 7.05 23.22
C ALA A 151 -1.71 6.09 22.84
N LYS A 152 -2.95 6.52 23.01
CA LYS A 152 -4.12 5.65 22.85
C LYS A 152 -5.19 6.32 22.02
N PHE A 153 -5.88 5.51 21.23
CA PHE A 153 -7.16 5.89 20.63
C PHE A 153 -8.29 5.42 21.55
N ASN A 154 -9.21 6.33 21.90
CA ASN A 154 -10.23 6.08 22.92
C ASN A 154 -11.37 5.25 22.35
N LEU A 155 -11.46 4.00 22.78
CA LEU A 155 -12.47 3.04 22.33
C LEU A 155 -13.64 2.98 23.31
N VAL A 156 -14.71 2.28 22.92
CA VAL A 156 -15.75 1.95 23.89
C VAL A 156 -15.23 0.85 24.81
N GLY A 157 -14.85 1.25 26.02
CA GLY A 157 -14.23 0.36 27.00
C GLY A 157 -12.70 0.50 26.99
N PRO A 158 -11.93 -0.60 27.09
CA PRO A 158 -10.47 -0.51 27.09
C PRO A 158 -9.89 0.00 25.75
N ASP A 159 -9.05 1.02 25.82
CA ASP A 159 -8.40 1.63 24.65
C ASP A 159 -7.28 0.78 24.07
N LEU A 160 -6.95 0.96 22.80
CA LEU A 160 -5.74 0.39 22.19
C LEU A 160 -4.64 1.45 22.12
N SER A 161 -3.45 1.08 22.59
CA SER A 161 -2.24 1.92 22.45
C SER A 161 -1.69 1.91 21.03
N ALA A 162 -0.91 2.92 20.66
CA ALA A 162 -0.22 3.03 19.38
C ALA A 162 0.62 1.78 19.09
N ARG A 163 1.32 1.26 20.11
CA ARG A 163 2.05 -0.01 20.03
C ARG A 163 1.16 -1.21 19.74
N GLU A 164 0.02 -1.32 20.42
CA GLU A 164 -0.90 -2.43 20.16
C GLU A 164 -1.52 -2.35 18.77
N TRP A 165 -1.82 -1.14 18.26
CA TRP A 165 -2.20 -0.94 16.86
C TRP A 165 -1.10 -1.41 15.91
N ALA A 166 0.16 -1.03 16.16
CA ALA A 166 1.30 -1.46 15.36
C ALA A 166 1.47 -2.99 15.34
N ASP A 167 1.37 -3.63 16.50
CA ASP A 167 1.44 -5.10 16.59
C ASP A 167 0.31 -5.80 15.82
N LEU A 168 -0.88 -5.21 15.78
CA LEU A 168 -2.03 -5.74 15.04
C LEU A 168 -1.90 -5.54 13.52
N LEU A 169 -1.32 -4.42 13.08
CA LEU A 169 -1.24 -4.04 11.67
C LEU A 169 0.01 -4.57 10.96
N LYS A 170 1.12 -4.73 11.67
CA LYS A 170 2.39 -5.27 11.15
C LYS A 170 2.27 -6.57 10.32
N PRO A 171 1.35 -7.51 10.64
CA PRO A 171 1.18 -8.74 9.85
C PRO A 171 0.36 -8.58 8.55
N ILE A 172 -0.21 -7.40 8.26
CA ILE A 172 -0.96 -7.15 7.02
C ILE A 172 0.06 -7.00 5.87
N PRO A 173 -0.04 -7.80 4.79
CA PRO A 173 0.94 -7.77 3.70
C PRO A 173 0.71 -6.63 2.69
N SER A 174 -0.48 -6.03 2.71
CA SER A 174 -0.96 -4.99 1.79
C SER A 174 -0.30 -3.61 1.99
N ARG A 175 -0.55 -2.67 1.07
CA ARG A 175 -0.31 -1.24 1.32
C ARG A 175 -1.27 -0.75 2.40
N LEU A 176 -0.75 -0.25 3.52
CA LEU A 176 -1.54 0.34 4.59
C LEU A 176 -1.59 1.86 4.42
N VAL A 177 -2.79 2.43 4.44
CA VAL A 177 -3.02 3.86 4.61
C VAL A 177 -3.74 4.04 5.94
N PHE A 178 -3.07 4.60 6.94
CA PHE A 178 -3.60 4.80 8.28
C PHE A 178 -3.76 6.29 8.53
N ILE A 179 -5.01 6.74 8.68
CA ILE A 179 -5.34 8.14 8.96
C ILE A 179 -5.91 8.20 10.36
N ASP A 180 -5.11 8.67 11.31
CA ASP A 180 -5.58 8.99 12.65
C ASP A 180 -6.01 10.45 12.71
N ALA A 181 -7.31 10.64 12.54
CA ALA A 181 -7.93 11.95 12.62
C ALA A 181 -8.43 12.27 14.04
N ALA A 182 -7.96 11.55 15.06
CA ALA A 182 -8.30 11.82 16.45
C ALA A 182 -7.36 12.84 17.11
N SER A 183 -7.81 13.38 18.24
CA SER A 183 -6.94 14.12 19.17
C SER A 183 -5.80 13.23 19.71
N GLY A 184 -4.60 13.79 19.92
CA GLY A 184 -3.48 13.02 20.45
C GLY A 184 -2.92 11.96 19.50
N SER A 185 -3.14 12.13 18.19
CA SER A 185 -2.77 11.15 17.15
C SER A 185 -1.27 11.11 16.86
N PHE A 186 -0.53 12.21 17.03
CA PHE A 186 0.87 12.34 16.61
C PHE A 186 1.80 11.15 16.98
N PRO A 187 1.79 10.60 18.21
CA PRO A 187 2.68 9.49 18.57
C PRO A 187 2.43 8.19 17.81
N PHE A 188 1.32 8.07 17.08
CA PHE A 188 1.06 6.92 16.21
C PHE A 188 2.01 6.88 15.00
N ILE A 189 2.60 8.00 14.57
CA ILE A 189 3.58 8.00 13.48
C ILE A 189 4.76 7.11 13.83
N GLU A 190 5.41 7.35 14.98
CA GLU A 190 6.59 6.58 15.39
C GLU A 190 6.27 5.07 15.51
N ALA A 191 5.11 4.73 16.10
CA ALA A 191 4.73 3.34 16.33
C ALA A 191 4.34 2.59 15.04
N LEU A 192 3.65 3.27 14.11
CA LEU A 192 3.12 2.67 12.89
C LEU A 192 4.02 2.84 11.68
N SER A 193 5.08 3.65 11.77
CA SER A 193 6.03 3.81 10.68
C SER A 193 6.63 2.47 10.28
N GLY A 194 6.69 2.23 8.97
CA GLY A 194 7.14 0.94 8.46
C GLY A 194 6.99 0.79 6.96
N ARG A 195 7.53 -0.32 6.45
CA ARG A 195 7.45 -0.62 5.02
C ARG A 195 6.00 -0.77 4.58
N ASN A 196 5.67 -0.14 3.46
CA ASN A 196 4.32 -0.11 2.87
C ASN A 196 3.26 0.56 3.75
N HIS A 197 3.64 1.33 4.75
CA HIS A 197 2.72 2.12 5.56
C HIS A 197 2.77 3.58 5.11
N ILE A 198 1.61 4.20 5.02
CA ILE A 198 1.44 5.65 4.93
C ILE A 198 0.62 6.04 6.15
N VAL A 199 1.24 6.76 7.09
CA VAL A 199 0.62 7.16 8.35
C VAL A 199 0.38 8.66 8.31
N ILE A 200 -0.85 9.09 8.56
CA ILE A 200 -1.26 10.48 8.63
C ILE A 200 -1.88 10.74 10.01
N THR A 201 -1.40 11.76 10.70
CA THR A 201 -1.98 12.21 11.99
C THR A 201 -2.52 13.62 11.87
N ALA A 202 -3.46 13.99 12.73
CA ALA A 202 -4.03 15.33 12.76
C ALA A 202 -3.13 16.37 13.44
N ASN A 203 -2.29 15.94 14.38
CA ASN A 203 -1.46 16.82 15.21
C ASN A 203 0.04 16.64 14.91
N ASP A 204 0.84 17.64 15.29
CA ASP A 204 2.31 17.65 15.13
C ASP A 204 3.09 17.37 16.42
N SER A 205 2.38 17.15 17.53
CA SER A 205 3.01 16.96 18.84
C SER A 205 2.11 16.18 19.80
N ALA A 206 2.74 15.41 20.70
CA ALA A 206 2.05 14.62 21.71
C ALA A 206 1.27 15.48 22.72
N ALA A 207 1.65 16.76 22.88
CA ALA A 207 0.99 17.70 23.77
C ALA A 207 -0.34 18.25 23.22
N GLN A 208 -0.59 18.12 21.92
CA GLN A 208 -1.83 18.58 21.28
C GLN A 208 -2.91 17.49 21.36
N THR A 209 -3.79 17.61 22.35
CA THR A 209 -4.93 16.71 22.56
C THR A 209 -6.27 17.41 22.33
N PHE A 210 -6.29 18.46 21.52
CA PHE A 210 -7.50 19.19 21.18
C PHE A 210 -8.31 18.44 20.13
N GLU A 211 -9.61 18.70 20.13
CA GLU A 211 -10.51 18.20 19.11
C GLU A 211 -10.08 18.60 17.70
N THR A 212 -10.21 17.68 16.77
CA THR A 212 -9.73 17.83 15.40
C THR A 212 -10.86 18.15 14.43
N VAL A 213 -10.49 18.77 13.32
CA VAL A 213 -11.37 19.01 12.17
C VAL A 213 -10.94 18.22 10.94
N LEU A 214 -9.80 17.53 10.98
CA LEU A 214 -9.28 16.69 9.90
C LEU A 214 -10.33 15.80 9.22
N PRO A 215 -11.26 15.10 9.91
CA PRO A 215 -12.17 14.15 9.26
C PRO A 215 -12.96 14.75 8.08
N GLN A 216 -13.43 15.99 8.23
CA GLN A 216 -14.19 16.66 7.17
C GLN A 216 -13.33 17.01 5.95
N PHE A 217 -12.03 17.21 6.15
CA PHE A 217 -11.08 17.53 5.09
C PHE A 217 -10.53 16.28 4.40
N VAL A 218 -10.44 15.15 5.11
CA VAL A 218 -10.23 13.84 4.47
C VAL A 218 -11.39 13.57 3.50
N LEU A 219 -12.64 13.77 3.95
CA LEU A 219 -13.82 13.61 3.11
C LEU A 219 -13.82 14.58 1.91
N GLY A 220 -13.42 15.83 2.14
CA GLY A 220 -13.31 16.87 1.11
C GLY A 220 -12.27 16.51 0.05
N ALA A 221 -11.12 15.98 0.44
CA ALA A 221 -10.03 15.63 -0.46
C ALA A 221 -10.43 14.65 -1.57
N TYR A 222 -11.40 13.76 -1.32
CA TYR A 222 -11.86 12.79 -2.32
C TYR A 222 -13.21 13.15 -2.95
N ARG A 223 -13.74 14.35 -2.67
CA ARG A 223 -14.98 14.88 -3.26
C ARG A 223 -14.72 16.13 -4.12
N ASP A 224 -13.68 16.89 -3.79
CA ASP A 224 -13.35 18.14 -4.43
C ASP A 224 -12.30 17.94 -5.53
N ALA A 225 -12.64 18.33 -6.77
CA ALA A 225 -11.72 18.27 -7.90
C ALA A 225 -10.49 19.20 -7.75
N ALA A 226 -10.50 20.11 -6.76
CA ALA A 226 -9.33 20.90 -6.41
C ALA A 226 -8.21 20.06 -5.74
N ALA A 227 -8.54 18.90 -5.15
CA ALA A 227 -7.56 18.03 -4.52
C ALA A 227 -6.68 17.28 -5.53
N ASP A 228 -7.21 16.95 -6.72
CA ASP A 228 -6.44 16.44 -7.86
C ASP A 228 -5.55 17.58 -8.39
N LEU A 229 -4.30 17.64 -7.94
CA LEU A 229 -3.38 18.75 -8.22
C LEU A 229 -2.79 18.63 -9.63
N ASP A 230 -2.50 17.41 -10.07
CA ASP A 230 -1.93 17.15 -11.39
C ASP A 230 -2.98 17.03 -12.52
N LYS A 231 -4.27 17.03 -12.16
CA LYS A 231 -5.43 16.96 -13.07
C LYS A 231 -5.50 15.64 -13.85
N ASN A 232 -5.02 14.55 -13.26
CA ASN A 232 -5.06 13.22 -13.86
C ASN A 232 -6.42 12.50 -13.68
N GLY A 233 -7.38 13.10 -12.97
CA GLY A 233 -8.71 12.55 -12.72
C GLY A 233 -8.76 11.57 -11.54
N ARG A 234 -7.69 11.48 -10.76
CA ARG A 234 -7.57 10.71 -9.53
C ARG A 234 -6.96 11.61 -8.46
N THR A 235 -7.09 11.18 -7.20
CA THR A 235 -6.45 11.86 -6.08
C THR A 235 -5.58 10.85 -5.37
N SER A 236 -4.27 11.07 -5.42
CA SER A 236 -3.30 10.30 -4.65
C SER A 236 -3.40 10.61 -3.16
N VAL A 237 -2.88 9.74 -2.30
CA VAL A 237 -2.84 9.99 -0.85
C VAL A 237 -2.02 11.25 -0.54
N TRP A 238 -0.96 11.53 -1.30
CA TRP A 238 -0.18 12.76 -1.16
C TRP A 238 -0.98 14.02 -1.49
N GLU A 239 -1.72 14.00 -2.59
CA GLU A 239 -2.60 15.11 -2.97
C GLU A 239 -3.72 15.33 -1.95
N ALA A 240 -4.29 14.25 -1.43
CA ALA A 240 -5.23 14.32 -0.33
C ALA A 240 -4.58 14.95 0.92
N PHE A 241 -3.34 14.56 1.25
CA PHE A 241 -2.59 15.15 2.36
C PHE A 241 -2.32 16.64 2.17
N ALA A 242 -1.96 17.07 0.96
CA ALA A 242 -1.80 18.47 0.62
C ALA A 242 -3.12 19.25 0.78
N TYR A 243 -4.24 18.69 0.30
CA TYR A 243 -5.57 19.27 0.46
C TYR A 243 -5.95 19.40 1.94
N MET A 244 -5.76 18.33 2.71
CA MET A 244 -6.05 18.31 4.16
C MET A 244 -5.25 19.38 4.90
N SER A 245 -3.94 19.43 4.68
CA SER A 245 -3.04 20.40 5.32
C SER A 245 -3.46 21.84 5.02
N ALA A 246 -3.76 22.15 3.76
CA ALA A 246 -4.22 23.48 3.37
C ALA A 246 -5.57 23.84 4.00
N LYS A 247 -6.54 22.92 4.01
CA LYS A 247 -7.87 23.19 4.55
C LYS A 247 -7.92 23.30 6.07
N VAL A 248 -7.10 22.52 6.79
CA VAL A 248 -6.94 22.67 8.24
C VAL A 248 -6.37 24.05 8.54
N LYS A 249 -5.30 24.46 7.84
CA LYS A 249 -4.73 25.80 8.01
C LYS A 249 -5.77 26.91 7.76
N ASP A 250 -6.47 26.85 6.62
CA ASP A 250 -7.53 27.80 6.26
C ASP A 250 -8.63 27.88 7.34
N TRP A 251 -8.99 26.74 7.94
CA TRP A 251 -10.04 26.66 8.94
C TRP A 251 -9.77 27.50 10.19
N PHE A 252 -8.54 27.40 10.71
CA PHE A 252 -8.10 28.16 11.89
C PHE A 252 -7.87 29.63 11.56
N GLU A 253 -7.27 29.94 10.39
CA GLU A 253 -7.04 31.31 9.93
C GLU A 253 -8.37 32.07 9.76
N GLN A 254 -9.37 31.48 9.10
CA GLN A 254 -10.67 32.11 8.87
C GLN A 254 -11.44 32.38 10.17
N ARG A 255 -11.16 31.62 11.23
CA ARG A 255 -11.79 31.77 12.55
C ARG A 255 -10.99 32.68 13.49
N ALA A 256 -9.84 33.18 13.05
CA ALA A 256 -8.89 33.91 13.89
C ALA A 256 -8.54 33.14 15.18
N GLN A 257 -8.41 31.82 15.06
CA GLN A 257 -8.05 30.92 16.17
C GLN A 257 -6.57 30.51 16.05
N LEU A 258 -5.96 30.18 17.18
CA LEU A 258 -4.64 29.56 17.17
C LEU A 258 -4.75 28.18 16.52
N ALA A 259 -3.87 27.89 15.56
CA ALA A 259 -3.81 26.57 14.93
C ALA A 259 -3.33 25.53 15.97
N THR A 260 -4.21 24.59 16.29
CA THR A 260 -3.95 23.47 17.22
C THR A 260 -3.88 22.13 16.50
N GLU A 261 -3.88 22.16 15.17
CA GLU A 261 -3.92 21.00 14.31
C GLU A 261 -3.04 21.27 13.10
N HIS A 262 -2.09 20.37 12.88
CA HIS A 262 -1.14 20.44 11.78
C HIS A 262 -0.96 18.99 11.31
N PRO A 263 -1.59 18.61 10.20
CA PRO A 263 -1.50 17.25 9.72
C PRO A 263 -0.06 16.88 9.36
N MET A 264 0.37 15.70 9.80
CA MET A 264 1.71 15.17 9.52
C MET A 264 1.59 13.87 8.73
N LEU A 265 2.59 13.56 7.90
CA LEU A 265 2.67 12.32 7.14
C LEU A 265 4.05 11.66 7.33
N ASP A 266 4.06 10.34 7.45
CA ASP A 266 5.24 9.47 7.33
C ASP A 266 4.91 8.35 6.35
N ASP A 267 5.75 8.17 5.32
CA ASP A 267 5.60 7.04 4.39
C ASP A 267 6.93 6.39 3.96
N ASP A 268 8.06 6.87 4.46
CA ASP A 268 9.38 6.32 4.17
C ASP A 268 9.83 5.27 5.20
N GLY A 269 9.16 5.21 6.35
CA GLY A 269 9.45 4.26 7.42
C GLY A 269 10.48 4.74 8.44
N ASP A 270 10.78 6.04 8.52
CA ASP A 270 11.79 6.60 9.43
C ASP A 270 11.23 7.00 10.81
N GLY A 271 9.90 7.03 10.96
CA GLY A 271 9.21 7.34 12.21
C GLY A 271 9.11 8.83 12.50
N VAL A 272 9.42 9.68 11.53
CA VAL A 272 9.42 11.13 11.66
C VAL A 272 8.32 11.70 10.77
N GLY A 273 7.23 12.16 11.39
CA GLY A 273 6.18 12.85 10.64
C GLY A 273 6.69 14.17 10.08
N ARG A 274 6.29 14.50 8.84
CA ARG A 274 6.60 15.77 8.18
C ARG A 274 5.36 16.52 7.74
N LEU A 275 5.44 17.85 7.79
CA LEU A 275 4.43 18.74 7.20
C LEU A 275 4.53 18.68 5.67
N ILE A 276 3.48 19.12 4.98
CA ILE A 276 3.45 19.15 3.51
C ILE A 276 4.58 19.99 2.89
N ASP A 277 5.04 21.03 3.57
CA ASP A 277 6.07 21.97 3.08
C ASP A 277 7.49 21.60 3.57
N ASP A 278 7.62 20.61 4.46
CA ASP A 278 8.90 20.18 4.98
C ASP A 278 9.71 19.45 3.89
N GLN A 279 11.02 19.66 3.90
CA GLN A 279 11.92 18.91 3.03
C GLN A 279 12.19 17.53 3.63
N GLY A 280 12.09 16.48 2.82
CA GLY A 280 12.34 15.12 3.29
C GLY A 280 12.05 14.04 2.24
N PRO A 281 12.34 12.78 2.59
CA PRO A 281 12.08 11.61 1.75
C PRO A 281 10.59 11.23 1.66
N ASP A 282 9.74 11.77 2.54
CA ASP A 282 8.31 11.48 2.56
C ASP A 282 7.59 11.86 1.26
N GLY A 283 6.56 11.08 0.94
CA GLY A 283 5.63 11.26 -0.17
C GLY A 283 5.84 10.28 -1.32
N VAL A 284 6.88 9.44 -1.30
CA VAL A 284 7.15 8.49 -2.39
C VAL A 284 6.03 7.45 -2.50
N LEU A 285 5.59 6.88 -1.37
CA LEU A 285 4.49 5.92 -1.38
C LEU A 285 3.14 6.61 -1.55
N ALA A 286 2.94 7.76 -0.92
CA ALA A 286 1.68 8.49 -0.91
C ALA A 286 1.31 9.06 -2.29
N ARG A 287 2.29 9.48 -3.11
CA ARG A 287 2.07 9.95 -4.49
C ARG A 287 1.60 8.85 -5.45
N THR A 288 1.99 7.62 -5.17
CA THR A 288 1.66 6.45 -6.00
C THR A 288 0.49 5.62 -5.46
N THR A 289 -0.02 5.97 -4.29
CA THR A 289 -1.15 5.26 -3.66
C THR A 289 -2.45 5.99 -3.94
N TYR A 290 -3.45 5.24 -4.41
CA TYR A 290 -4.79 5.74 -4.68
C TYR A 290 -5.82 4.89 -3.95
N LEU A 291 -6.73 5.55 -3.22
CA LEU A 291 -7.81 4.86 -2.51
C LEU A 291 -8.87 4.30 -3.48
N ARG A 292 -9.10 4.98 -4.61
CA ARG A 292 -9.92 4.42 -5.68
C ARG A 292 -9.14 3.36 -6.46
N ALA A 293 -9.71 2.16 -6.59
CA ALA A 293 -9.16 1.12 -7.44
C ALA A 293 -9.08 1.60 -8.89
N ASP A 294 -8.04 1.15 -9.60
CA ASP A 294 -7.95 1.37 -11.04
C ASP A 294 -9.10 0.64 -11.74
N ALA A 295 -9.73 1.31 -12.71
CA ALA A 295 -10.59 0.60 -13.64
C ALA A 295 -9.73 -0.47 -14.33
N PRO A 296 -10.18 -1.73 -14.43
CA PRO A 296 -9.39 -2.75 -15.10
C PRO A 296 -9.00 -2.27 -16.49
N ILE A 297 -7.71 -2.28 -16.81
CA ILE A 297 -7.20 -1.76 -18.09
C ILE A 297 -7.85 -2.51 -19.28
N GLU A 298 -8.30 -3.74 -19.05
CA GLU A 298 -9.00 -4.61 -20.00
C GLU A 298 -10.49 -4.27 -20.21
N ASP A 299 -11.13 -3.56 -19.27
CA ASP A 299 -12.55 -3.19 -19.33
C ASP A 299 -12.83 -2.00 -20.27
N SER A 300 -11.80 -1.52 -20.98
CA SER A 300 -11.95 -0.42 -21.94
C SER A 300 -12.62 -0.83 -23.27
N GLY A 301 -12.81 -2.14 -23.50
CA GLY A 301 -13.34 -2.70 -24.75
C GLY A 301 -12.49 -2.40 -26.00
N ASN A 302 -11.39 -1.67 -25.86
CA ASN A 302 -10.55 -1.16 -26.94
C ASN A 302 -9.07 -1.49 -26.67
N PRO A 303 -8.48 -2.45 -27.42
CA PRO A 303 -7.10 -2.89 -27.22
C PRO A 303 -6.06 -1.76 -27.31
N VAL A 304 -6.33 -0.74 -28.13
CA VAL A 304 -5.44 0.43 -28.28
C VAL A 304 -5.47 1.29 -27.03
N ARG A 305 -6.67 1.53 -26.47
CA ARG A 305 -6.84 2.29 -25.22
C ARG A 305 -6.19 1.55 -24.05
N THR A 306 -6.38 0.23 -23.97
CA THR A 306 -5.71 -0.63 -22.99
C THR A 306 -4.18 -0.53 -23.08
N THR A 307 -3.62 -0.54 -24.30
CA THR A 307 -2.16 -0.40 -24.51
C THR A 307 -1.64 0.98 -24.07
N MET A 308 -2.39 2.05 -24.38
CA MET A 308 -2.07 3.41 -23.95
C MET A 308 -2.11 3.56 -22.43
N LEU A 309 -3.11 2.98 -21.76
CA LEU A 309 -3.22 3.01 -20.29
C LEU A 309 -2.07 2.27 -19.62
N ARG A 310 -1.66 1.09 -20.12
CA ARG A 310 -0.46 0.40 -19.59
C ARG A 310 0.80 1.23 -19.77
N ARG A 311 1.01 1.81 -20.96
CA ARG A 311 2.18 2.64 -21.23
C ARG A 311 2.22 3.89 -20.33
N ARG A 312 1.06 4.50 -20.08
CA ARG A 312 0.93 5.62 -19.15
C ARG A 312 1.37 5.23 -17.74
N ALA A 313 0.87 4.10 -17.22
CA ALA A 313 1.23 3.61 -15.88
C ALA A 313 2.74 3.31 -15.76
N GLU A 314 3.37 2.72 -16.79
CA GLU A 314 4.82 2.51 -16.83
C GLU A 314 5.61 3.82 -16.75
N LEU A 315 5.17 4.86 -17.48
CA LEU A 315 5.82 6.16 -17.49
C LEU A 315 5.66 6.90 -16.16
N GLU A 316 4.50 6.79 -15.51
CA GLU A 316 4.27 7.33 -14.17
C GLU A 316 5.21 6.68 -13.14
N GLN A 317 5.39 5.35 -13.22
CA GLN A 317 6.37 4.66 -12.38
C GLN A 317 7.80 5.17 -12.64
N GLN A 318 8.18 5.33 -13.91
CA GLN A 318 9.50 5.87 -14.28
C GLN A 318 9.71 7.31 -13.79
N LEU A 319 8.65 8.13 -13.80
CA LEU A 319 8.70 9.50 -13.32
C LEU A 319 9.00 9.55 -11.82
N GLU A 320 8.38 8.68 -11.03
CA GLU A 320 8.63 8.59 -9.59
C GLU A 320 10.03 8.02 -9.29
N GLU A 321 10.47 7.00 -10.02
CA GLU A 321 11.86 6.50 -9.92
C GLU A 321 12.90 7.55 -10.33
N LEU A 322 12.56 8.44 -11.28
CA LEU A 322 13.41 9.57 -11.64
C LEU A 322 13.45 10.60 -10.51
N ARG A 323 12.29 10.97 -9.94
CA ARG A 323 12.19 11.89 -8.79
C ARG A 323 13.01 11.40 -7.59
N ALA A 324 12.92 10.11 -7.26
CA ALA A 324 13.69 9.50 -6.19
C ALA A 324 15.23 9.58 -6.40
N ARG A 325 15.68 9.64 -7.66
CA ARG A 325 17.10 9.72 -8.02
C ARG A 325 17.60 11.15 -8.23
N LYS A 326 16.74 12.18 -8.08
CA LYS A 326 17.05 13.58 -8.36
C LYS A 326 18.35 14.05 -7.70
N GLU A 327 18.56 13.70 -6.42
CA GLU A 327 19.74 14.12 -5.66
C GLU A 327 21.04 13.43 -6.10
N THR A 328 20.93 12.29 -6.79
CA THR A 328 22.07 11.47 -7.23
C THR A 328 22.43 11.66 -8.70
N MET A 329 21.70 12.51 -9.43
CA MET A 329 21.80 12.66 -10.88
C MET A 329 22.25 14.09 -11.25
N PRO A 330 23.06 14.28 -12.31
CA PRO A 330 23.37 15.62 -12.80
C PRO A 330 22.09 16.39 -13.18
N PRO A 331 21.96 17.69 -12.83
CA PRO A 331 20.74 18.46 -13.07
C PRO A 331 20.25 18.40 -14.53
N ASP A 332 21.13 18.64 -15.49
CA ASP A 332 20.77 18.62 -16.92
C ASP A 332 20.25 17.24 -17.37
N ALA A 333 20.88 16.16 -16.89
CA ALA A 333 20.47 14.80 -17.21
C ALA A 333 19.12 14.43 -16.57
N TYR A 334 18.82 14.99 -15.40
CA TYR A 334 17.52 14.85 -14.75
C TYR A 334 16.44 15.61 -15.52
N GLU A 335 16.70 16.85 -15.94
CA GLU A 335 15.76 17.68 -16.72
C GLU A 335 15.42 17.04 -18.07
N ASP A 336 16.43 16.54 -18.80
CA ASP A 336 16.21 15.85 -20.09
C ASP A 336 15.35 14.58 -19.94
N ALA A 337 15.63 13.78 -18.90
CA ALA A 337 14.85 12.58 -18.60
C ALA A 337 13.42 12.93 -18.18
N LEU A 338 13.27 13.99 -17.37
CA LEU A 338 11.97 14.48 -16.90
C LEU A 338 11.12 14.97 -18.07
N GLU A 339 11.68 15.81 -18.93
CA GLU A 339 10.99 16.32 -20.12
C GLU A 339 10.52 15.17 -21.01
N THR A 340 11.39 14.19 -21.27
CA THR A 340 11.06 13.03 -22.10
C THR A 340 9.84 12.27 -21.57
N ILE A 341 9.84 11.95 -20.28
CA ILE A 341 8.76 11.18 -19.64
C ILE A 341 7.45 11.99 -19.64
N VAL A 342 7.50 13.26 -19.19
CA VAL A 342 6.30 14.11 -19.06
C VAL A 342 5.67 14.40 -20.43
N LEU A 343 6.48 14.61 -21.48
CA LEU A 343 5.96 14.79 -22.84
C LEU A 343 5.29 13.53 -23.38
N GLU A 344 5.81 12.34 -23.07
CA GLU A 344 5.19 11.09 -23.50
C GLU A 344 3.86 10.85 -22.79
N ILE A 345 3.79 11.10 -21.47
CA ILE A 345 2.53 11.07 -20.70
C ILE A 345 1.51 12.05 -21.30
N ALA A 346 1.90 13.31 -21.54
CA ALA A 346 1.00 14.33 -22.09
C ALA A 346 0.46 13.97 -23.49
N ARG A 347 1.27 13.30 -24.32
CA ARG A 347 0.81 12.78 -25.63
C ARG A 347 -0.21 11.66 -25.46
N ILE A 348 0.01 10.75 -24.53
CA ILE A 348 -0.91 9.65 -24.24
C ILE A 348 -2.23 10.21 -23.69
N ASP A 349 -2.20 11.16 -22.75
CA ASP A 349 -3.40 11.76 -22.18
C ASP A 349 -4.24 12.49 -23.24
N ARG A 350 -3.58 13.24 -24.13
CA ARG A 350 -4.27 13.88 -25.26
C ARG A 350 -4.93 12.84 -26.18
N ALA A 351 -4.24 11.74 -26.46
CA ALA A 351 -4.76 10.66 -27.28
C ALA A 351 -5.95 9.94 -26.60
N LEU A 352 -5.86 9.68 -25.31
CA LEU A 352 -6.92 9.06 -24.50
C LEU A 352 -8.17 9.95 -24.43
N LYS A 353 -7.98 11.26 -24.27
CA LYS A 353 -9.09 12.25 -24.23
C LYS A 353 -9.80 12.38 -25.58
N SER A 354 -9.08 12.29 -26.68
CA SER A 354 -9.67 12.29 -28.04
C SER A 354 -10.45 11.02 -28.40
N ARG A 355 -10.33 9.97 -27.57
CA ARG A 355 -10.91 8.64 -27.77
C ARG A 355 -11.88 8.25 -26.65
N SER A 356 -12.15 9.18 -25.73
CA SER A 356 -13.27 9.16 -24.79
C SER A 356 -14.51 9.72 -25.47
#